data_AF-A0A7H4PFE1-F1
#
_entry.id   AF-A0A7H4PFE1-F1
#
_cell.length_a   1.000
_cell.length_b   1.000
_cell.length_c   1.000
_cell.angle_alpha   90.00
_cell.angle_beta   90.00
_cell.angle_gamma   90.00
#
_symmetry.space_group_name_H-M   'P 1'
#
loop_
_entity.id
_entity.type
_entity.pdbx_description
1 polymer ?
#
loop_
_entity_poly.entity_id
_entity_poly.type
_entity_poly.pdbx_seq_one_letter_code
_entity_poly.pdbx_strand_id
1 'polypeptide(L)'
;MEIQESLMPREKMQRYGIEVLSDIELLALFLRTGTRTQDVMTFSRELLQRFGSLYGLLSAEESQFAEVEGIGLAKYAQLKRDC
;
A
#
# COMPACT_ATOMS: atom_id res chain seq x y z
N MET A 1 17.26 -5.61 25.24
CA MET A 1 16.43 -4.49 24.75
C MET A 1 16.42 -4.63 23.25
N GLU A 2 15.37 -5.23 22.67
CA GLU A 2 15.27 -5.36 21.21
C GLU A 2 15.21 -3.95 20.65
N ILE A 3 16.29 -3.55 20.00
CA ILE A 3 16.26 -2.39 19.13
C ILE A 3 15.36 -2.84 17.99
N GLN A 4 14.08 -2.50 18.09
CA GLN A 4 13.17 -2.56 16.97
C GLN A 4 13.66 -1.49 16.00
N GLU A 5 14.73 -1.80 15.26
CA GLU A 5 15.17 -1.00 14.13
C GLU A 5 13.93 -0.91 13.23
N SER A 6 13.28 0.25 13.22
CA SER A 6 12.21 0.57 12.28
C SER A 6 12.87 0.74 10.91
N LEU A 7 13.37 -0.36 10.36
CA LEU A 7 13.92 -0.44 9.02
C LEU A 7 12.83 -0.01 8.07
N MET A 8 13.17 0.90 7.16
CA MET A 8 12.24 1.31 6.12
C MET A 8 11.85 0.08 5.30
N PRO A 9 10.63 0.01 4.74
CA PRO A 9 10.15 -1.17 4.03
C PRO A 9 11.14 -1.69 2.97
N ARG A 10 11.86 -0.78 2.29
CA ARG A 10 12.90 -1.13 1.32
C ARG A 10 14.12 -1.82 1.95
N GLU A 11 14.56 -1.33 3.10
CA GLU A 11 15.72 -1.88 3.82
C GLU A 11 15.38 -3.24 4.42
N LYS A 12 14.17 -3.37 4.97
CA LYS A 12 13.63 -4.63 5.46
C LYS A 12 13.52 -5.67 4.35
N MET A 13 13.01 -5.27 3.16
CA MET A 13 12.96 -6.12 1.97
C MET A 13 14.35 -6.58 1.51
N GLN A 14 15.34 -5.69 1.48
CA GLN A 14 16.70 -6.05 1.09
C GLN A 14 17.36 -7.02 2.06
N ARG A 15 17.09 -6.88 3.35
CA ARG A 15 17.76 -7.65 4.41
C ARG A 15 17.11 -9.01 4.68
N TYR A 16 15.79 -9.09 4.56
CA TYR A 16 15.02 -10.26 5.00
C TYR A 16 14.09 -10.82 3.91
N GLY A 17 14.05 -10.21 2.72
CA GLY A 17 13.14 -10.57 1.65
C GLY A 17 11.75 -9.93 1.78
N ILE A 18 10.92 -10.15 0.77
CA ILE A 18 9.55 -9.60 0.70
C ILE A 18 8.61 -10.22 1.74
N GLU A 19 8.93 -11.42 2.22
CA GLU A 19 8.05 -12.26 3.04
C GLU A 19 7.85 -11.75 4.46
N VAL A 20 8.75 -10.88 4.93
CA VAL A 20 8.64 -10.23 6.24
C VAL A 20 7.84 -8.93 6.20
N LEU A 21 7.48 -8.45 5.01
CA LEU A 21 6.70 -7.23 4.87
C LEU A 21 5.24 -7.52 5.17
N SER A 22 4.63 -6.64 5.96
CA SER A 22 3.19 -6.60 6.08
C SER A 22 2.54 -6.14 4.78
N ASP A 23 1.27 -6.49 4.57
CA ASP A 23 0.47 -6.01 3.44
C ASP A 23 0.50 -4.48 3.32
N ILE A 24 0.54 -3.77 4.45
CA ILE A 24 0.64 -2.31 4.50
C ILE A 24 1.98 -1.85 3.92
N GLU A 25 3.09 -2.45 4.35
CA GLU A 25 4.42 -2.12 3.86
C GLU A 25 4.57 -2.45 2.37
N LEU A 26 4.03 -3.60 1.95
CA LEU A 26 4.02 -4.03 0.56
C LEU A 26 3.23 -3.04 -0.33
N LEU A 27 2.01 -2.71 0.06
CA LEU A 27 1.18 -1.75 -0.65
C LEU A 27 1.84 -0.35 -0.68
N ALA A 28 2.48 0.06 0.41
CA ALA A 28 3.20 1.32 0.45
C ALA A 28 4.40 1.36 -0.52
N LEU A 29 5.12 0.24 -0.67
CA LEU A 29 6.16 0.11 -1.69
C LEU A 29 5.61 0.19 -3.10
N PHE A 30 4.45 -0.43 -3.37
CA PHE A 30 3.76 -0.34 -4.66
C PHE A 30 3.32 1.09 -4.97
N LEU A 31 2.69 1.77 -4.01
CA LEU A 31 2.19 3.14 -4.18
C LEU A 31 3.31 4.16 -4.31
N ARG A 32 4.48 3.91 -3.70
CA ARG A 32 5.70 4.76 -3.68
C ARG A 32 5.54 6.14 -3.05
N THR A 33 4.36 6.74 -3.11
CA THR A 33 4.03 8.06 -2.58
C THR A 33 2.63 8.09 -1.96
N GLY A 34 2.49 8.90 -0.91
CA GLY A 34 1.22 9.16 -0.23
C GLY A 34 0.28 10.02 -1.06
N THR A 35 -0.78 10.50 -0.44
CA THR A 35 -1.65 11.53 -1.02
C THR A 35 -1.09 12.92 -0.69
N ARG A 36 -1.80 13.98 -1.07
CA ARG A 36 -1.45 15.34 -0.62
C ARG A 36 -1.68 15.54 0.87
N THR A 37 -2.61 14.77 1.45
CA THR A 37 -3.09 14.95 2.82
C THR A 37 -2.52 13.91 3.78
N GLN A 38 -2.02 12.78 3.28
CA GLN A 38 -1.58 11.64 4.09
C GLN A 38 -0.31 11.01 3.53
N ASP A 39 0.51 10.48 4.43
CA ASP A 39 1.68 9.68 4.05
C ASP A 39 1.27 8.33 3.46
N VAL A 40 2.22 7.68 2.78
CA VAL A 40 1.98 6.42 2.05
C VAL A 40 1.61 5.26 2.98
N MET A 41 2.10 5.23 4.21
CA MET A 41 1.82 4.14 5.16
C MET A 41 0.41 4.27 5.73
N THR A 42 0.02 5.49 6.13
CA THR A 42 -1.34 5.79 6.58
C THR A 42 -2.34 5.50 5.47
N PHE A 43 -2.06 5.98 4.26
CA PHE A 43 -2.92 5.75 3.11
C PHE A 43 -3.05 4.25 2.78
N SER A 44 -1.94 3.50 2.76
CA SER A 44 -1.97 2.05 2.52
C SER A 44 -2.80 1.30 3.55
N ARG A 45 -2.72 1.71 4.83
CA ARG A 45 -3.53 1.13 5.90
C ARG A 45 -5.02 1.39 5.69
N GLU A 46 -5.40 2.62 5.37
CA GLU A 46 -6.80 2.98 5.11
C GLU A 46 -7.38 2.20 3.93
N LEU A 47 -6.60 2.05 2.86
CA LEU A 47 -6.99 1.23 1.73
C LEU A 47 -7.24 -0.22 2.13
N LEU A 48 -6.31 -0.84 2.85
CA LEU A 48 -6.48 -2.20 3.32
C LEU A 48 -7.65 -2.36 4.29
N GLN A 49 -7.93 -1.36 5.12
CA GLN A 49 -9.13 -1.37 5.97
C GLN A 49 -10.42 -1.25 5.17
N ARG A 50 -10.45 -0.41 4.13
CA ARG A 50 -11.64 -0.20 3.29
C ARG A 50 -11.94 -1.39 2.40
N PHE A 51 -10.92 -2.00 1.81
CA PHE A 51 -11.04 -3.15 0.91
C PHE A 51 -10.89 -4.51 1.63
N GLY A 52 -10.60 -4.49 2.93
CA GLY A 52 -10.49 -5.65 3.82
C GLY A 52 -9.19 -6.45 3.69
N SER A 53 -8.60 -6.52 2.50
CA SER A 53 -7.33 -7.22 2.24
C SER A 53 -6.64 -6.67 1.00
N LEU A 54 -5.36 -6.99 0.82
CA LEU A 54 -4.64 -6.66 -0.41
C LEU A 54 -5.30 -7.30 -1.64
N TYR A 55 -5.78 -8.54 -1.51
CA TYR A 55 -6.52 -9.22 -2.57
C TYR A 55 -7.85 -8.50 -2.90
N GLY A 56 -8.59 -8.09 -1.87
CA GLY A 56 -9.84 -7.33 -2.04
C GLY A 56 -9.60 -6.00 -2.75
N LEU A 57 -8.49 -5.34 -2.44
CA LEU A 57 -8.07 -4.11 -3.12
C LEU A 57 -7.75 -4.35 -4.59
N LEU A 58 -6.94 -5.36 -4.91
CA LEU A 58 -6.58 -5.67 -6.30
C LEU A 58 -7.80 -6.14 -7.12
N SER A 59 -8.77 -6.78 -6.48
CA SER A 59 -10.01 -7.26 -7.11
C SER A 59 -11.11 -6.20 -7.22
N ALA A 60 -11.00 -5.07 -6.51
CA ALA A 60 -12.04 -4.04 -6.47
C ALA A 60 -12.23 -3.32 -7.82
N GLU A 61 -13.45 -2.88 -8.11
CA GLU A 61 -13.78 -2.17 -9.36
C GLU A 61 -13.45 -0.67 -9.28
N GLU A 62 -13.26 -0.03 -10.44
CA GLU A 62 -12.98 1.41 -10.54
C GLU A 62 -13.98 2.27 -9.77
N SER A 63 -15.26 1.89 -9.78
CA SER A 63 -16.33 2.55 -9.02
C SER A 63 -16.01 2.65 -7.53
N GLN A 64 -15.47 1.58 -6.93
CA GLN A 64 -15.09 1.54 -5.52
C GLN A 64 -13.85 2.39 -5.23
N PHE A 65 -12.94 2.50 -6.21
CA PHE A 65 -11.77 3.37 -6.12
C PHE A 65 -12.15 4.86 -6.26
N ALA A 66 -13.16 5.19 -7.08
CA ALA A 66 -13.64 6.56 -7.26
C ALA A 66 -14.21 7.18 -5.98
N GLU A 67 -14.68 6.35 -5.04
CA GLU A 67 -15.14 6.80 -3.73
C GLU A 67 -14.01 7.03 -2.72
N VAL A 68 -12.75 6.77 -3.08
CA VAL A 68 -11.59 6.97 -2.20
C VAL A 68 -10.90 8.28 -2.55
N GLU A 69 -11.01 9.25 -1.64
CA GLU A 69 -10.30 10.51 -1.77
C GLU A 69 -8.78 10.28 -1.74
N GLY A 70 -8.07 10.79 -2.76
CA GLY A 70 -6.62 10.63 -2.89
C GLY A 70 -6.16 9.44 -3.75
N ILE A 71 -7.08 8.62 -4.27
CA ILE A 71 -6.83 7.73 -5.41
C ILE A 71 -7.25 8.43 -6.69
N GLY A 72 -6.30 9.01 -7.39
CA GLY A 72 -6.52 9.45 -8.77
C GLY A 72 -6.42 8.28 -9.77
N LEU A 73 -6.82 8.54 -11.01
CA LEU A 73 -6.73 7.58 -12.14
C LEU A 73 -5.33 6.94 -12.26
N ALA A 74 -4.28 7.71 -11.99
CA ALA A 74 -2.90 7.24 -12.04
C ALA A 74 -2.58 6.15 -11.00
N LYS A 75 -3.05 6.31 -9.75
CA LYS A 75 -2.84 5.31 -8.68
C LYS A 75 -3.69 4.07 -8.91
N TYR A 76 -4.93 4.25 -9.35
CA TYR A 76 -5.80 3.14 -9.74
C TYR A 76 -5.17 2.32 -10.88
N ALA A 77 -4.75 2.97 -11.96
CA ALA A 77 -4.11 2.31 -13.10
C ALA A 77 -2.81 1.59 -12.71
N GLN A 78 -2.04 2.14 -11.75
CA GLN A 78 -0.84 1.49 -11.24
C GLN A 78 -1.17 0.19 -10.48
N LEU A 79 -2.23 0.19 -9.67
CA LEU A 79 -2.67 -1.00 -8.93
C LEU A 79 -3.30 -2.06 -9.84
N LYS A 80 -3.90 -1.65 -10.97
CA LYS A 80 -4.54 -2.56 -11.94
C LYS A 80 -3.60 -3.11 -13.02
N ARG A 81 -2.41 -2.53 -13.22
CA ARG A 81 -1.52 -2.90 -14.32
C ARG A 81 -0.87 -4.28 -14.21
N ASP A 82 -0.98 -4.95 -13.07
CA ASP A 82 -0.32 -6.24 -12.80
C ASP A 82 -1.24 -7.47 -12.91
N CYS A 83 -2.41 -7.34 -13.57
CA CYS A 83 -3.27 -8.48 -13.93
C CYS A 83 -3.25 -8.76 -15.43
#